data_AF-A0A7L8RQ66-F1
#
_entry.id   AF-A0A7L8RQ66-F1
#
_cell.length_a   1.000
_cell.length_b   1.000
_cell.length_c   1.000
_cell.angle_alpha   90.00
_cell.angle_beta   90.00
_cell.angle_gamma   90.00
#
_symmetry.space_group_name_H-M   'P 1'
#
loop_
_entity.id
_entity.type
_entity.pdbx_description
1 polymer ?
#
loop_
_entity_poly.entity_id
_entity_poly.type
_entity_poly.pdbx_seq_one_letter_code
_entity_poly.pdbx_strand_id
1 'polypeptide(L)'
;MRVLYVPRFGERVVDAPIAQSMDDAAKNLIGLGHEVEVGKVPFDTDRFERSMNILGASGLAWLLRDADWRGQIGDEYIKTIEDGQRFSAIEYYEALEADRELFRELADAFQAYDFTLTPSAGAMPWAADSFNPPHHAPFTAFANLTGVPAISIPAKPGPTGVPIGFQLFS
;
A
#
# COMPACT_ATOMS: atom_id res chain seq x y z
N MET A 1 0.02 1.23 24.41
CA MET A 1 0.56 1.73 23.13
C MET A 1 -0.54 2.52 22.45
N ARG A 2 -0.18 3.60 21.76
CA ARG A 2 -1.06 4.47 20.98
C ARG A 2 -1.06 3.96 19.54
N VAL A 3 -2.23 3.63 19.01
CA VAL A 3 -2.40 2.99 17.72
C VAL A 3 -3.27 3.87 16.85
N LEU A 4 -2.77 4.23 15.68
CA LEU A 4 -3.59 4.84 14.63
C LEU A 4 -4.25 3.71 13.83
N TYR A 5 -5.57 3.62 13.84
CA TYR A 5 -6.32 2.71 12.97
C TYR A 5 -6.77 3.44 11.70
N VAL A 6 -6.22 3.01 10.56
CA VAL A 6 -6.52 3.52 9.22
C VAL A 6 -7.31 2.45 8.44
N PRO A 7 -8.65 2.54 8.38
CA PRO A 7 -9.49 1.53 7.75
C PRO A 7 -9.34 1.49 6.21
N ARG A 8 -8.91 2.60 5.61
CA ARG A 8 -8.68 2.76 4.16
C ARG A 8 -7.79 3.96 3.87
N PHE A 9 -7.15 3.95 2.70
CA PHE A 9 -6.36 5.08 2.20
C PHE A 9 -7.24 5.92 1.26
N GLY A 10 -7.51 7.16 1.63
CA GLY A 10 -8.43 8.03 0.87
C GLY A 10 -9.79 7.37 0.62
N GLU A 11 -10.25 7.42 -0.63
CA GLU A 11 -11.52 6.85 -1.07
C GLU A 11 -11.42 5.40 -1.57
N ARG A 12 -10.29 4.72 -1.31
CA ARG A 12 -10.08 3.36 -1.81
C ARG A 12 -11.06 2.38 -1.17
N VAL A 13 -11.56 1.48 -2.01
CA VAL A 13 -12.50 0.44 -1.62
C VAL A 13 -11.79 -0.63 -0.81
N VAL A 14 -12.45 -1.07 0.27
CA VAL A 14 -12.08 -2.25 1.05
C VAL A 14 -13.31 -3.14 1.11
N ASP A 15 -13.16 -4.40 0.75
CA ASP A 15 -14.26 -5.36 0.79
C ASP A 15 -14.81 -5.49 2.20
N ALA A 16 -16.14 -5.56 2.33
CA ALA A 16 -16.82 -5.52 3.62
C ALA A 16 -16.32 -6.58 4.64
N PRO A 17 -16.02 -7.85 4.25
CA PRO A 17 -15.43 -8.81 5.17
C PRO A 17 -14.08 -8.38 5.75
N ILE A 18 -13.24 -7.70 4.94
CA ILE A 18 -11.94 -7.18 5.37
C ILE A 18 -12.16 -6.04 6.36
N ALA A 19 -12.98 -5.05 5.99
CA ALA A 19 -13.29 -3.93 6.87
C ALA A 19 -13.82 -4.39 8.23
N GLN A 20 -14.74 -5.37 8.24
CA GLN A 20 -15.26 -5.94 9.49
C GLN A 20 -14.17 -6.65 10.32
N SER A 21 -13.26 -7.37 9.66
CA SER A 21 -12.14 -8.04 10.32
C SER A 21 -11.14 -7.04 10.92
N MET A 22 -10.93 -5.89 10.26
CA MET A 22 -10.10 -4.80 10.77
C MET A 22 -10.72 -4.14 12.00
N ASP A 23 -12.02 -3.90 11.97
CA ASP A 23 -12.75 -3.36 13.14
C ASP A 23 -12.68 -4.32 14.33
N ASP A 24 -12.77 -5.64 14.09
CA ASP A 24 -12.59 -6.65 15.12
C ASP A 24 -11.14 -6.67 15.65
N ALA A 25 -10.13 -6.49 14.79
CA ALA A 25 -8.73 -6.37 15.21
C ALA A 25 -8.48 -5.12 16.06
N ALA A 26 -9.04 -3.96 15.68
CA ALA A 26 -8.98 -2.74 16.47
C ALA A 26 -9.62 -2.91 17.85
N LYS A 27 -10.80 -3.55 17.93
CA LYS A 27 -11.46 -3.88 19.20
C LYS A 27 -10.61 -4.80 20.08
N ASN A 28 -9.93 -5.78 19.48
CA ASN A 28 -9.03 -6.66 20.22
C ASN A 28 -7.85 -5.89 20.83
N LEU A 29 -7.25 -4.95 20.09
CA LEU A 29 -6.19 -4.08 20.62
C LEU A 29 -6.68 -3.23 21.80
N ILE A 30 -7.90 -2.67 21.70
CA ILE A 30 -8.54 -1.95 22.82
C ILE A 30 -8.72 -2.87 24.03
N GLY A 31 -9.22 -4.10 23.81
CA GLY A 31 -9.41 -5.09 24.88
C GLY A 31 -8.11 -5.53 25.56
N LEU A 32 -6.96 -5.40 24.88
CA LEU A 32 -5.62 -5.63 25.42
C LEU A 32 -5.04 -4.41 26.16
N GLY A 33 -5.79 -3.30 26.25
CA GLY A 33 -5.38 -2.08 26.95
C GLY A 33 -4.58 -1.09 26.09
N HIS A 34 -4.66 -1.19 24.76
CA HIS A 34 -4.09 -0.19 23.86
C HIS A 34 -5.06 0.97 23.60
N GLU A 35 -4.52 2.15 23.35
CA GLU A 35 -5.29 3.33 22.94
C GLU A 35 -5.38 3.31 21.42
N VAL A 36 -6.59 3.17 20.87
CA VAL A 36 -6.80 3.10 19.42
C VAL A 36 -7.58 4.33 18.96
N GLU A 37 -6.99 5.11 18.07
CA GLU A 37 -7.62 6.26 17.43
C GLU A 37 -7.92 5.92 15.96
N VAL A 38 -9.16 6.17 15.51
CA VAL A 38 -9.51 6.01 14.09
C VAL A 38 -9.14 7.29 13.35
N GLY A 39 -8.34 7.17 12.30
CA GLY A 39 -7.88 8.32 11.53
C GLY A 39 -7.65 8.03 10.06
N LYS A 40 -6.95 8.96 9.41
CA LYS A 40 -6.55 8.87 8.01
C LYS A 40 -5.10 8.40 7.94
N VAL A 41 -4.70 7.90 6.77
CA VAL A 41 -3.30 7.57 6.52
C VAL A 41 -2.42 8.82 6.72
N PRO A 42 -1.30 8.73 7.45
CA PRO A 42 -0.52 9.89 7.84
C PRO A 42 0.51 10.31 6.78
N PHE A 43 0.12 10.28 5.51
CA PHE A 43 0.91 10.78 4.41
C PHE A 43 0.02 11.21 3.24
N ASP A 44 0.57 12.03 2.33
CA ASP A 44 -0.11 12.49 1.12
C ASP A 44 -0.26 11.34 0.10
N THR A 45 -1.48 10.80 -0.01
CA THR A 45 -1.78 9.68 -0.91
C THR A 45 -1.58 10.00 -2.38
N ASP A 46 -1.84 11.25 -2.79
CA ASP A 46 -1.72 11.65 -4.18
C ASP A 46 -0.24 11.79 -4.56
N ARG A 47 0.59 12.30 -3.63
CA ARG A 47 2.05 12.32 -3.77
C ARG A 47 2.60 10.90 -3.87
N PHE A 48 2.16 10.01 -2.99
CA PHE A 48 2.53 8.59 -3.03
C PHE A 48 2.21 7.95 -4.38
N GLU A 49 0.99 8.13 -4.89
CA GLU A 49 0.58 7.56 -6.18
C GLU A 49 1.41 8.08 -7.36
N ARG A 50 1.66 9.39 -7.41
CA ARG A 50 2.49 10.00 -8.45
C ARG A 50 3.93 9.48 -8.40
N SER A 51 4.53 9.45 -7.21
CA SER A 51 5.90 8.96 -7.01
C SER A 51 6.02 7.49 -7.44
N MET A 52 5.13 6.63 -6.94
CA MET A 52 5.11 5.21 -7.30
C MET A 52 5.00 4.98 -8.80
N ASN A 53 4.13 5.73 -9.48
CA ASN A 53 3.96 5.61 -10.92
C ASN A 53 5.27 5.94 -11.65
N ILE A 54 5.91 7.07 -11.31
CA ILE A 54 7.15 7.50 -11.97
C ILE A 54 8.29 6.52 -11.69
N LEU A 55 8.53 6.17 -10.43
CA LEU A 55 9.63 5.29 -10.03
C LEU A 55 9.44 3.86 -10.55
N GLY A 56 8.22 3.32 -10.44
CA GLY A 56 7.88 1.99 -10.91
C GLY A 56 8.02 1.85 -12.43
N ALA A 57 7.46 2.80 -13.18
CA ALA A 57 7.56 2.82 -14.63
C ALA A 57 9.00 2.99 -15.11
N SER A 58 9.75 3.94 -14.53
CA SER A 58 11.16 4.18 -14.84
C SER A 58 12.02 2.95 -14.51
N GLY A 59 11.77 2.31 -13.37
CA GLY A 59 12.46 1.09 -12.95
C GLY A 59 12.21 -0.09 -13.88
N LEU A 60 10.96 -0.29 -14.32
CA LEU A 60 10.61 -1.35 -15.27
C LEU A 60 11.23 -1.09 -16.66
N ALA A 61 11.18 0.15 -17.14
CA ALA A 61 11.83 0.55 -18.38
C ALA A 61 13.35 0.33 -18.32
N TRP A 62 13.99 0.68 -17.20
CA TRP A 62 15.40 0.42 -16.96
C TRP A 62 15.72 -1.07 -16.92
N LEU A 63 14.91 -1.89 -16.23
CA LEU A 63 15.12 -3.33 -16.08
C LEU A 63 15.11 -4.05 -17.43
N LEU A 64 14.24 -3.62 -18.34
CA LEU A 64 14.03 -4.26 -19.64
C LEU A 64 14.70 -3.54 -20.82
N ARG A 65 15.52 -2.51 -20.55
CA ARG A 65 16.11 -1.64 -21.59
C ARG A 65 16.92 -2.38 -22.67
N ASP A 66 17.53 -3.51 -22.32
CA ASP A 66 18.39 -4.30 -23.19
C ASP A 66 17.71 -5.61 -23.65
N ALA A 67 16.43 -5.83 -23.30
CA ALA A 67 15.69 -7.04 -23.58
C ALA A 67 14.71 -6.85 -24.75
N ASP A 68 14.50 -7.90 -25.55
CA ASP A 68 13.38 -7.96 -26.49
C ASP A 68 12.14 -8.47 -25.76
N TRP A 69 11.41 -7.57 -25.10
CA TRP A 69 10.28 -7.92 -24.22
C TRP A 69 8.92 -7.89 -24.92
N ARG A 70 8.83 -7.33 -26.14
CA ARG A 70 7.54 -7.17 -26.84
C ARG A 70 6.95 -8.54 -27.19
N GLY A 71 5.70 -8.76 -26.80
CA GLY A 71 5.02 -10.05 -26.96
C GLY A 71 5.46 -11.13 -25.96
N GLN A 72 6.35 -10.81 -25.01
CA GLN A 72 6.81 -11.72 -23.96
C GLN A 72 6.33 -11.33 -22.55
N ILE A 73 5.64 -10.19 -22.44
CA ILE A 73 5.07 -9.65 -21.21
C ILE A 73 3.58 -9.36 -21.42
N GLY A 74 2.83 -9.19 -20.34
CA GLY A 74 1.44 -8.76 -20.40
C GLY A 74 1.29 -7.39 -21.07
N ASP A 75 0.25 -7.23 -21.89
CA ASP A 75 -0.01 -6.00 -22.65
C ASP A 75 -0.14 -4.76 -21.75
N GLU A 76 -0.58 -4.95 -20.50
CA GLU A 76 -0.70 -3.91 -19.48
C GLU A 76 0.64 -3.24 -19.13
N TYR A 77 1.76 -3.96 -19.32
CA TYR A 77 3.10 -3.44 -19.01
C TYR A 77 3.70 -2.61 -20.15
N ILE A 78 3.20 -2.75 -21.38
CA ILE A 78 3.71 -2.02 -22.54
C ILE A 78 3.63 -0.52 -22.31
N LYS A 79 2.44 -0.04 -21.94
CA LYS A 79 2.22 1.38 -21.63
C LYS A 79 3.09 1.85 -20.46
N THR A 80 3.22 1.03 -19.42
CA THR A 80 4.05 1.35 -18.24
C THR A 80 5.52 1.54 -18.62
N ILE A 81 6.07 0.70 -19.50
CA ILE A 81 7.44 0.84 -19.99
C ILE A 81 7.57 2.09 -20.87
N GLU A 82 6.63 2.33 -21.78
CA GLU A 82 6.64 3.50 -22.66
C GLU A 82 6.56 4.82 -21.87
N ASP A 83 5.72 4.88 -20.84
CA ASP A 83 5.64 6.01 -19.92
C ASP A 83 6.97 6.17 -19.15
N GLY A 84 7.55 5.06 -18.66
CA GLY A 84 8.85 5.02 -17.99
C GLY A 84 10.02 5.55 -18.83
N GLN A 85 9.99 5.33 -20.15
CA GLN A 85 10.99 5.85 -21.09
C GLN A 85 10.84 7.34 -21.36
N ARG A 86 9.68 7.93 -21.05
CA ARG A 86 9.35 9.33 -21.34
C ARG A 86 9.55 10.27 -20.16
N PHE A 87 9.50 9.76 -18.93
CA PHE A 87 9.78 10.58 -17.75
C PHE A 87 11.18 11.17 -17.82
N SER A 88 11.26 12.47 -17.57
CA SER A 88 12.51 13.22 -17.53
C SER A 88 13.30 12.90 -16.25
N ALA A 89 14.61 13.19 -16.29
CA ALA A 89 15.43 13.11 -15.09
C ALA A 89 14.93 14.03 -13.96
N ILE A 90 14.30 15.17 -14.30
CA ILE A 90 13.72 16.08 -13.31
C ILE A 90 12.55 15.41 -12.60
N GLU A 91 11.59 14.87 -13.36
CA GLU A 91 10.43 14.15 -12.77
C GLU A 91 10.88 12.96 -11.91
N TYR A 92 11.93 12.26 -12.33
CA TYR A 92 12.51 11.17 -11.54
C TYR A 92 13.09 11.65 -10.20
N TYR A 93 13.87 12.74 -10.20
CA TYR A 93 14.40 13.32 -8.97
C TYR A 93 13.29 13.89 -8.07
N GLU A 94 12.25 14.49 -8.64
CA GLU A 94 11.07 14.96 -7.89
C GLU A 94 10.33 13.79 -7.23
N ALA A 95 10.22 12.64 -7.90
CA ALA A 95 9.65 11.43 -7.31
C ALA A 95 10.50 10.88 -6.15
N LEU A 96 11.83 10.88 -6.29
CA LEU A 96 12.72 10.50 -5.19
C LEU A 96 12.61 11.44 -3.98
N GLU A 97 12.43 12.75 -4.20
CA GLU A 97 12.21 13.69 -3.11
C GLU A 97 10.82 13.50 -2.49
N ALA A 98 9.80 13.21 -3.30
CA ALA A 98 8.46 12.88 -2.82
C ALA A 98 8.48 11.69 -1.85
N ASP A 99 9.24 10.63 -2.13
CA ASP A 99 9.40 9.48 -1.21
C ASP A 99 10.03 9.87 0.12
N ARG A 100 10.99 10.80 0.12
CA ARG A 100 11.61 11.32 1.35
C ARG A 100 10.62 12.14 2.17
N GLU A 101 9.75 12.91 1.51
CA GLU A 101 8.69 13.64 2.20
C GLU A 101 7.67 12.67 2.81
N LEU A 102 7.26 11.63 2.09
CA LEU A 102 6.37 10.59 2.62
C LEU A 102 6.98 9.91 3.86
N PHE A 103 8.28 9.64 3.85
CA PHE A 103 8.99 9.12 5.02
C PHE A 103 8.96 10.11 6.21
N ARG A 104 9.12 11.42 5.97
CA ARG A 104 9.04 12.43 7.04
C ARG A 104 7.63 12.51 7.64
N GLU A 105 6.60 12.50 6.80
CA GLU A 105 5.20 12.51 7.24
C GLU A 105 4.89 11.29 8.14
N LEU A 106 5.40 10.11 7.76
CA LEU A 106 5.32 8.89 8.58
C LEU A 106 6.09 9.04 9.90
N ALA A 107 7.34 9.52 9.86
CA ALA A 107 8.18 9.69 11.04
C ALA A 107 7.57 10.67 12.07
N ASP A 108 6.95 11.74 11.59
CA ASP A 108 6.21 12.70 12.42
C ASP A 108 5.00 12.03 13.08
N ALA A 109 4.25 11.22 12.33
CA ALA A 109 3.12 10.47 12.89
C ALA A 109 3.57 9.45 13.96
N PHE A 110 4.75 8.84 13.81
CA PHE A 110 5.30 7.92 14.82
C PHE A 110 5.76 8.62 16.11
N GLN A 111 5.80 9.96 16.16
CA GLN A 111 5.92 10.68 17.44
C GLN A 111 4.61 10.60 18.25
N ALA A 112 3.47 10.52 17.56
CA ALA A 112 2.14 10.49 18.16
C ALA A 112 1.61 9.05 18.38
N TYR A 113 2.03 8.10 17.55
CA TYR A 113 1.56 6.71 17.59
C TYR A 113 2.73 5.74 17.62
N ASP A 114 2.62 4.65 18.37
CA ASP A 114 3.66 3.61 18.42
C ASP A 114 3.61 2.71 17.16
N PHE A 115 2.43 2.55 16.56
CA PHE A 115 2.25 1.89 15.26
C PHE A 115 0.90 2.27 14.63
N THR A 116 0.79 2.05 13.32
CA THR A 116 -0.45 2.20 12.56
C THR A 116 -0.99 0.84 12.14
N LEU A 117 -2.29 0.61 12.36
CA LEU A 117 -3.08 -0.55 11.92
C LEU A 117 -3.80 -0.21 10.62
N THR A 118 -3.63 -1.03 9.58
CA THR A 118 -4.35 -0.87 8.30
C THR A 118 -4.58 -2.23 7.62
N PRO A 119 -5.53 -2.41 6.68
CA PRO A 119 -5.65 -3.68 5.94
C PRO A 119 -4.34 -4.07 5.23
N SER A 120 -4.05 -5.36 5.12
CA SER A 120 -2.95 -5.82 4.25
C SER A 120 -3.36 -5.82 2.76
N ALA A 121 -4.65 -5.97 2.48
CA ALA A 121 -5.22 -6.01 1.14
C ALA A 121 -6.62 -5.38 1.17
N GLY A 122 -7.06 -4.83 0.03
CA GLY A 122 -8.40 -4.22 -0.09
C GLY A 122 -9.46 -5.16 -0.65
N ALA A 123 -9.06 -6.24 -1.34
CA ALA A 123 -9.97 -7.20 -1.94
C ALA A 123 -9.82 -8.59 -1.29
N MET A 124 -10.93 -9.30 -1.14
CA MET A 124 -10.93 -10.72 -0.81
C MET A 124 -10.25 -11.51 -1.93
N PRO A 125 -9.64 -12.68 -1.64
CA PRO A 125 -9.10 -13.56 -2.67
C PRO A 125 -10.10 -13.87 -3.78
N TRP A 126 -9.62 -13.83 -5.01
CA TRP A 126 -10.38 -14.08 -6.24
C TRP A 126 -9.87 -15.34 -6.95
N ALA A 127 -10.58 -15.78 -7.98
CA ALA A 127 -10.17 -16.94 -8.77
C ALA A 127 -8.84 -16.67 -9.51
N ALA A 128 -7.96 -17.65 -9.56
CA ALA A 128 -6.60 -17.49 -10.10
C ALA A 128 -6.56 -17.15 -11.61
N ASP A 129 -7.62 -17.47 -12.34
CA ASP A 129 -7.80 -17.20 -13.76
C ASP A 129 -8.49 -15.84 -14.04
N SER A 130 -8.82 -15.09 -12.99
CA SER A 130 -9.46 -13.78 -13.10
C SER A 130 -8.45 -12.64 -12.97
N PHE A 131 -8.73 -11.54 -13.65
CA PHE A 131 -7.97 -10.30 -13.45
C PHE A 131 -8.09 -9.81 -12.00
N ASN A 132 -7.00 -9.24 -11.51
CA ASN A 132 -6.92 -8.69 -10.17
C ASN A 132 -7.90 -7.51 -10.01
N PRO A 133 -8.65 -7.46 -8.91
CA PRO A 133 -9.46 -6.29 -8.58
C PRO A 133 -8.57 -5.03 -8.47
N PRO A 134 -8.99 -3.86 -9.00
CA PRO A 134 -8.17 -2.64 -8.93
C PRO A 134 -7.80 -2.22 -7.51
N HIS A 135 -8.63 -2.57 -6.52
CA HIS A 135 -8.45 -2.22 -5.11
C HIS A 135 -7.69 -3.29 -4.29
N HIS A 136 -7.11 -4.32 -4.91
CA HIS A 136 -6.53 -5.45 -4.17
C HIS A 136 -5.33 -5.08 -3.28
N ALA A 137 -4.38 -4.25 -3.76
CA ALA A 137 -3.09 -4.02 -3.08
C ALA A 137 -2.68 -2.55 -2.83
N PRO A 138 -3.58 -1.63 -2.42
CA PRO A 138 -3.18 -0.24 -2.21
C PRO A 138 -2.44 0.02 -0.89
N PHE A 139 -2.32 -1.00 -0.03
CA PHE A 139 -1.93 -0.82 1.37
C PHE A 139 -0.49 -1.18 1.68
N THR A 140 0.31 -1.72 0.75
CA THR A 140 1.65 -2.26 1.11
C THR A 140 2.81 -1.50 0.46
N ALA A 141 2.60 -0.92 -0.72
CA ALA A 141 3.71 -0.38 -1.48
C ALA A 141 4.34 0.89 -0.88
N PHE A 142 3.64 1.62 -0.02
CA PHE A 142 4.22 2.75 0.71
C PHE A 142 5.39 2.31 1.59
N ALA A 143 5.31 1.11 2.20
CA ALA A 143 6.38 0.59 3.05
C ALA A 143 7.63 0.25 2.23
N ASN A 144 7.46 -0.24 1.00
CA ASN A 144 8.58 -0.50 0.09
C ASN A 144 9.30 0.80 -0.33
N LEU A 145 8.53 1.86 -0.62
CA LEU A 145 9.12 3.15 -1.04
C LEU A 145 9.82 3.86 0.12
N THR A 146 9.15 3.91 1.27
CA THR A 146 9.63 4.69 2.42
C THR A 146 10.63 3.92 3.28
N GLY A 147 10.69 2.60 3.15
CA GLY A 147 11.58 1.73 3.93
C GLY A 147 11.14 1.54 5.39
N VAL A 148 9.94 1.98 5.75
CA VAL A 148 9.41 1.78 7.12
C VAL A 148 9.16 0.29 7.38
N PRO A 149 9.46 -0.22 8.59
CA PRO A 149 9.13 -1.59 8.95
C PRO A 149 7.61 -1.81 8.94
N ALA A 150 7.21 -2.90 8.30
CA ALA A 150 5.83 -3.35 8.24
C ALA A 150 5.73 -4.86 8.42
N ILE A 151 4.66 -5.32 9.08
CA ILE A 151 4.36 -6.74 9.25
C ILE A 151 2.89 -7.01 8.94
N SER A 152 2.62 -8.09 8.21
CA SER A 152 1.27 -8.60 8.00
C SER A 152 0.94 -9.66 9.04
N ILE A 153 -0.18 -9.49 9.75
CA ILE A 153 -0.65 -10.38 10.82
C ILE A 153 -2.00 -10.98 10.41
N PRO A 154 -2.20 -12.31 10.55
CA PRO A 154 -3.50 -12.93 10.32
C PRO A 154 -4.59 -12.34 11.21
N ALA A 155 -5.71 -11.99 10.60
CA ALA A 155 -6.90 -11.48 11.26
C ALA A 155 -8.00 -12.56 11.32
N LYS A 156 -9.18 -12.17 11.80
CA LYS A 156 -10.37 -13.03 11.73
C LYS A 156 -10.65 -13.38 10.26
N PRO A 157 -10.77 -14.67 9.90
CA PRO A 157 -11.05 -15.08 8.53
C PRO A 157 -12.38 -14.53 8.02
N GLY A 158 -12.51 -14.45 6.70
CA GLY A 158 -13.78 -14.12 6.05
C GLY A 158 -14.84 -15.20 6.25
N PRO A 159 -16.09 -14.95 5.81
CA PRO A 159 -17.24 -15.84 6.02
C PRO A 159 -17.05 -17.29 5.54
N THR A 160 -16.21 -17.48 4.53
CA THR A 160 -15.91 -18.79 3.91
C THR A 160 -14.62 -19.42 4.46
N GLY A 161 -14.04 -18.88 5.54
CA GLY A 161 -12.78 -19.33 6.12
C GLY A 161 -11.53 -18.83 5.38
N VAL A 162 -11.71 -18.02 4.33
CA VAL A 162 -10.61 -17.44 3.56
C VAL A 162 -9.79 -16.46 4.42
N PRO A 163 -8.45 -16.52 4.40
CA PRO A 163 -7.61 -15.67 5.24
C PRO A 163 -7.81 -14.18 4.95
N ILE A 164 -7.78 -13.38 6.03
CA ILE A 164 -7.70 -11.92 5.99
C ILE A 164 -6.49 -11.53 6.84
N GLY A 165 -5.78 -10.48 6.44
CA GLY A 165 -4.66 -9.93 7.21
C GLY A 165 -4.77 -8.43 7.39
N PHE A 166 -4.16 -7.94 8.47
CA PHE A 166 -3.88 -6.53 8.68
C PHE A 166 -2.38 -6.30 8.75
N GLN A 167 -1.97 -5.09 8.37
CA GLN A 167 -0.61 -4.63 8.47
C GLN A 167 -0.46 -3.72 9.70
N LEU A 168 0.61 -3.96 10.46
CA LEU A 168 1.14 -3.00 11.42
C LEU A 168 2.43 -2.41 10.87
N PHE A 169 2.57 -1.09 10.96
CA PHE A 169 3.79 -0.39 10.53
C PHE A 169 4.14 0.75 11.49
N SER A 170 5.44 1.05 11.59
CA SER A 170 6.03 2.04 12.52
C SER A 170 7.34 2.61 11.98
#